data_AF-X1J0M8-F1
#
_entry.id   AF-X1J0M8-F1
#
_cell.length_a   1.000
_cell.length_b   1.000
_cell.length_c   1.000
_cell.angle_alpha   90.00
_cell.angle_beta   90.00
_cell.angle_gamma   90.00
#
_symmetry.space_group_name_H-M   'P 1'
#
loop_
_entity.id
_entity.type
_entity.pdbx_description
1 polymer ?
#
loop_
_entity_poly.entity_id
_entity_poly.type
_entity_poly.pdbx_seq_one_letter_code
_entity_poly.pdbx_strand_id
1 'polypeptide(L)'
;MLLCMGPIFQGLPIGLSESHDAIDRVRPNLIEVRTGSGARELLSNVEGRFTENLGQFGEGAGSFYCMGEPLSVALGPGWVSYQHRDDAAQEGVMIRVDFEGADPVEPVGLSPTSYPTNFLKGNDPDRWVIGARSYGQVRYESLWDGIDLQYRFESGMLKYDFIVEPFADISQIRMQYQGHNSLLLDEATGDLIIR
;
A
#
# COMPACT_ATOMS: atom_id res chain seq x y z
N MET A 1 17.26 -11.77 -1.85
CA MET A 1 16.94 -13.21 -2.03
C MET A 1 15.47 -13.32 -2.39
N LEU A 2 15.16 -13.63 -3.65
CA LEU A 2 13.78 -13.74 -4.15
C LEU A 2 13.27 -15.18 -3.94
N LEU A 3 12.09 -15.35 -3.33
CA LEU A 3 11.40 -16.64 -3.28
C LEU A 3 9.94 -16.45 -3.72
N CYS A 4 9.67 -16.79 -4.97
CA CYS A 4 8.32 -17.04 -5.49
C CYS A 4 8.02 -18.54 -5.41
N MET A 5 6.85 -18.94 -4.91
CA MET A 5 6.24 -20.24 -5.19
C MET A 5 4.71 -20.11 -5.22
N GLY A 6 4.11 -20.63 -6.30
CA GLY A 6 2.67 -20.71 -6.54
C GLY A 6 1.97 -21.87 -5.80
N PRO A 7 0.68 -22.13 -6.13
CA PRO A 7 -0.34 -22.55 -5.16
C PRO A 7 -0.49 -24.07 -5.01
N ILE A 8 -0.92 -24.51 -3.83
CA ILE A 8 -1.45 -25.87 -3.61
C ILE A 8 -2.81 -25.75 -2.91
N PHE A 9 -3.82 -26.34 -3.54
CA PHE A 9 -5.18 -26.49 -3.04
C PHE A 9 -5.30 -27.73 -2.13
N GLN A 10 -6.33 -27.71 -1.27
CA GLN A 10 -6.99 -28.79 -0.53
C GLN A 10 -6.57 -29.08 0.93
N GLY A 11 -7.52 -28.77 1.83
CA GLY A 11 -8.10 -29.74 2.77
C GLY A 11 -7.25 -30.16 3.97
N LEU A 12 -7.65 -29.72 5.16
CA LEU A 12 -7.44 -30.52 6.37
C LEU A 12 -8.72 -30.52 7.20
N PRO A 13 -8.93 -31.58 8.01
CA PRO A 13 -8.93 -31.25 9.42
C PRO A 13 -8.15 -32.24 10.30
N ILE A 14 -7.64 -31.66 11.40
CA ILE A 14 -7.23 -32.22 12.71
C ILE A 14 -5.89 -32.99 12.79
N GLY A 15 -5.04 -32.57 13.75
CA GLY A 15 -4.05 -33.42 14.42
C GLY A 15 -2.80 -32.70 14.93
N LEU A 16 -2.68 -32.58 16.26
CA LEU A 16 -1.53 -32.03 16.99
C LEU A 16 -0.28 -32.94 16.93
N SER A 17 0.92 -32.36 16.86
CA SER A 17 2.18 -32.95 17.37
C SER A 17 3.28 -31.89 17.45
N GLU A 18 4.03 -31.92 18.54
CA GLU A 18 4.97 -30.91 19.02
C GLU A 18 6.38 -30.96 18.39
N SER A 19 6.99 -29.76 18.35
CA SER A 19 8.40 -29.42 18.67
C SER A 19 9.51 -29.48 17.60
N HIS A 20 10.33 -28.43 17.71
CA HIS A 20 11.69 -28.19 17.18
C HIS A 20 11.84 -27.80 15.70
N ASP A 21 11.65 -26.50 15.42
CA ASP A 21 12.76 -25.61 15.01
C ASP A 21 12.24 -24.17 14.93
N ALA A 22 12.63 -23.37 15.92
CA ALA A 22 12.34 -21.95 15.98
C ALA A 22 13.34 -21.18 15.11
N ILE A 23 12.96 -20.90 13.86
CA ILE A 23 13.44 -19.72 13.15
C ILE A 23 12.22 -18.83 12.99
N ASP A 24 12.22 -17.77 13.77
CA ASP A 24 11.18 -16.75 13.89
C ASP A 24 10.87 -16.17 12.50
N ARG A 25 9.82 -16.69 11.86
CA ARG A 25 9.21 -16.07 10.69
C ARG A 25 8.36 -14.93 11.22
N VAL A 26 8.95 -13.75 11.34
CA VAL A 26 8.21 -12.49 11.49
C VAL A 26 7.16 -12.46 10.37
N ARG A 27 5.89 -12.64 10.75
CA ARG A 27 4.78 -12.49 9.80
C ARG A 27 4.72 -10.99 9.48
N PRO A 28 4.84 -10.57 8.21
CA PRO A 28 4.69 -9.16 7.87
C PRO A 28 3.29 -8.71 8.30
N ASN A 29 3.24 -7.61 9.05
CA ASN A 29 2.01 -6.99 9.55
C ASN A 29 1.01 -6.80 8.41
N LEU A 30 0.02 -7.68 8.36
CA LEU A 30 -1.06 -7.66 7.38
C LEU A 30 -2.17 -6.82 7.98
N ILE A 31 -2.38 -5.59 7.50
CA ILE A 31 -3.62 -4.87 7.79
C ILE A 31 -4.72 -5.57 6.96
N GLU A 32 -5.40 -6.56 7.56
CA GLU A 32 -6.61 -7.15 6.96
C GLU A 32 -7.80 -6.23 7.18
N VAL A 33 -8.17 -5.42 6.19
CA VAL A 33 -9.48 -4.78 6.17
C VAL A 33 -10.52 -5.83 5.76
N ARG A 34 -11.13 -6.49 6.75
CA ARG A 34 -12.22 -7.46 6.52
C ARG A 34 -13.55 -6.73 6.36
N THR A 35 -14.07 -6.65 5.13
CA THR A 35 -15.49 -6.36 4.89
C THR A 35 -16.29 -7.67 4.82
N GLY A 36 -17.49 -7.65 5.40
CA GLY A 36 -18.33 -8.84 5.62
C GLY A 36 -18.70 -9.63 4.36
N SER A 37 -19.34 -10.78 4.56
CA SER A 37 -19.57 -11.90 3.64
C SER A 37 -20.31 -11.65 2.30
N GLY A 38 -20.46 -10.40 1.87
CA GLY A 38 -20.81 -10.01 0.49
C GLY A 38 -19.59 -9.65 -0.39
N ALA A 39 -18.38 -9.64 0.17
CA ALA A 39 -17.15 -9.09 -0.42
C ALA A 39 -16.63 -9.78 -1.71
N ARG A 40 -17.23 -10.88 -2.18
CA ARG A 40 -16.74 -11.58 -3.39
C ARG A 40 -17.35 -11.09 -4.71
N GLU A 41 -18.51 -10.43 -4.68
CA GLU A 41 -19.20 -9.97 -5.90
C GLU A 41 -19.04 -8.47 -6.18
N LEU A 42 -18.55 -7.69 -5.20
CA LEU A 42 -18.40 -6.23 -5.27
C LEU A 42 -16.96 -5.75 -5.58
N LEU A 43 -15.99 -6.66 -5.68
CA LEU A 43 -14.56 -6.33 -5.86
C LEU A 43 -14.05 -6.47 -7.31
N SER A 44 -14.92 -6.46 -8.32
CA SER A 44 -14.55 -6.71 -9.71
C SER A 44 -13.96 -5.50 -10.46
N ASN A 45 -13.82 -4.31 -9.86
CA ASN A 45 -13.50 -3.09 -10.62
C ASN A 45 -12.38 -2.19 -10.09
N VAL A 46 -11.56 -2.61 -9.12
CA VAL A 46 -10.29 -1.91 -8.85
C VAL A 46 -9.18 -2.66 -9.58
N GLU A 47 -8.80 -2.18 -10.76
CA GLU A 47 -7.50 -2.55 -11.33
C GLU A 47 -6.43 -1.97 -10.40
N GLY A 48 -6.00 -2.73 -9.39
CA GLY A 48 -5.00 -2.31 -8.40
C GLY A 48 -3.69 -1.90 -9.07
N ARG A 49 -3.59 -0.61 -9.40
CA ARG A 49 -2.49 0.01 -10.11
C ARG A 49 -2.27 1.41 -9.56
N PHE A 50 -1.01 1.82 -9.55
CA PHE A 50 -0.61 3.17 -9.17
C PHE A 50 -0.50 4.02 -10.44
N THR A 51 -1.24 5.12 -10.52
CA THR A 51 -1.22 6.04 -11.65
C THR A 51 -0.44 7.29 -11.28
N GLU A 52 0.34 7.81 -12.22
CA GLU A 52 1.04 9.09 -12.06
C GLU A 52 0.06 10.24 -11.84
N ASN A 53 0.38 11.08 -10.86
CA ASN A 53 -0.22 12.39 -10.73
C ASN A 53 0.56 13.40 -11.58
N LEU A 54 0.05 13.69 -12.76
CA LEU A 54 0.52 14.76 -13.65
C LEU A 54 -0.31 16.04 -13.47
N GLY A 55 -0.99 16.19 -12.32
CA GLY A 55 -1.82 17.35 -11.98
C GLY A 55 -3.31 17.06 -11.88
N GLN A 56 -3.76 15.81 -12.04
CA GLN A 56 -5.17 15.41 -11.89
C GLN A 56 -5.74 15.80 -10.52
N PHE A 57 -4.89 15.81 -9.49
CA PHE A 57 -5.23 16.14 -8.11
C PHE A 57 -4.53 17.39 -7.56
N GLY A 58 -3.83 18.14 -8.43
CA GLY A 58 -3.05 19.31 -8.04
C GLY A 58 -1.69 19.00 -7.43
N GLU A 59 -0.91 20.06 -7.18
CA GLU A 59 0.40 19.97 -6.53
C GLU A 59 0.24 19.51 -5.07
N GLY A 60 1.19 18.71 -4.59
CA GLY A 60 1.20 18.18 -3.23
C GLY A 60 0.28 16.98 -2.99
N ALA A 61 -0.52 16.56 -3.97
CA ALA A 61 -1.39 15.37 -3.86
C ALA A 61 -0.65 14.02 -4.04
N GLY A 62 0.69 14.04 -4.02
CA GLY A 62 1.54 12.86 -4.25
C GLY A 62 1.93 12.70 -5.72
N SER A 63 2.98 11.92 -5.96
CA SER A 63 3.52 11.59 -7.30
C SER A 63 2.77 10.42 -7.93
N PHE A 64 2.27 9.49 -7.11
CA PHE A 64 1.42 8.37 -7.53
C PHE A 64 0.16 8.26 -6.69
N TYR A 65 -0.89 7.69 -7.27
CA TYR A 65 -2.11 7.38 -6.53
C TYR A 65 -2.76 6.09 -7.03
N CYS A 66 -3.54 5.44 -6.16
CA CYS A 66 -4.50 4.42 -6.52
C CYS A 66 -5.87 4.86 -6.01
N MET A 67 -6.85 4.97 -6.90
CA MET A 67 -8.24 5.20 -6.50
C MET A 67 -8.95 3.86 -6.38
N GLY A 68 -9.61 3.63 -5.26
CA GLY A 68 -10.41 2.44 -5.02
C GLY A 68 -11.51 2.71 -4.00
N GLU A 69 -12.53 1.87 -4.04
CA GLU A 69 -13.57 1.81 -3.02
C GLU A 69 -13.39 0.49 -2.25
N PRO A 70 -13.25 0.52 -0.91
CA PRO A 70 -13.36 1.68 -0.02
C PRO A 70 -12.04 2.47 0.19
N LEU A 71 -10.91 2.01 -0.36
CA LEU A 71 -9.57 2.55 -0.07
C LEU A 71 -8.95 3.25 -1.28
N SER A 72 -8.61 4.52 -1.11
CA SER A 72 -7.72 5.26 -2.02
C SER A 72 -6.38 5.55 -1.35
N VAL A 73 -5.31 5.59 -2.14
CA VAL A 73 -3.93 5.73 -1.66
C VAL A 73 -3.24 6.82 -2.48
N ALA A 74 -2.48 7.70 -1.84
CA ALA A 74 -1.55 8.60 -2.52
C ALA A 74 -0.14 8.43 -1.94
N LEU A 75 0.86 8.52 -2.80
CA LEU A 75 2.27 8.29 -2.49
C LEU A 75 3.06 9.52 -2.94
N GLY A 76 3.77 10.15 -2.03
CA GLY A 76 4.67 11.26 -2.34
C GLY A 76 5.98 11.18 -1.56
N PRO A 77 6.90 12.15 -1.74
CA PRO A 77 8.23 12.09 -1.15
C PRO A 77 8.19 12.05 0.38
N GLY A 78 8.67 10.97 0.98
CA GLY A 78 8.70 10.81 2.44
C GLY A 78 7.35 10.51 3.10
N TRP A 79 6.29 10.19 2.34
CA TRP A 79 4.98 9.88 2.92
C TRP A 79 4.07 9.04 2.03
N VAL A 80 3.11 8.37 2.67
CA VAL A 80 1.94 7.75 2.04
C VAL A 80 0.68 8.21 2.75
N SER A 81 -0.44 8.34 2.03
CA SER A 81 -1.75 8.56 2.63
C SER A 81 -2.75 7.48 2.22
N TYR A 82 -3.62 7.14 3.15
CA TYR A 82 -4.71 6.21 3.01
C TYR A 82 -6.00 6.95 3.28
N GLN A 83 -6.85 7.05 2.27
CA GLN A 83 -8.20 7.59 2.42
C GLN A 83 -9.18 6.43 2.38
N HIS A 84 -9.81 6.15 3.53
CA HIS A 84 -10.90 5.20 3.62
C HIS A 84 -12.22 5.96 3.53
N ARG A 85 -13.06 5.61 2.56
CA ARG A 85 -14.42 6.14 2.42
C ARG A 85 -15.41 5.08 2.87
N ASP A 86 -16.29 5.45 3.79
CA ASP A 86 -17.48 4.66 4.09
C ASP A 86 -18.67 5.26 3.34
N ASP A 87 -19.21 4.51 2.38
CA ASP A 87 -20.35 4.93 1.57
C ASP A 87 -21.61 5.20 2.41
N ALA A 88 -21.73 4.58 3.59
CA ALA A 88 -22.85 4.80 4.49
C ALA A 88 -22.69 6.07 5.34
N ALA A 89 -21.46 6.47 5.66
CA ALA A 89 -21.19 7.52 6.65
C ALA A 89 -21.11 8.94 6.05
N GLN A 90 -20.99 9.11 4.72
CA GLN A 90 -20.70 10.40 4.05
C GLN A 90 -19.41 11.11 4.52
N GLU A 91 -18.69 10.53 5.50
CA GLU A 91 -17.41 11.00 6.03
C GLU A 91 -16.30 10.01 5.64
N GLY A 92 -15.16 10.55 5.23
CA GLY A 92 -13.96 9.76 4.91
C GLY A 92 -12.89 10.01 5.97
N VAL A 93 -12.18 8.95 6.37
CA VAL A 93 -11.00 9.05 7.24
C VAL A 93 -9.76 9.10 6.36
N MET A 94 -8.89 10.08 6.61
CA MET A 94 -7.56 10.14 5.99
C MET A 94 -6.51 9.88 7.05
N ILE A 95 -5.73 8.81 6.85
CA ILE A 95 -4.52 8.53 7.62
C ILE A 95 -3.33 8.87 6.74
N ARG A 96 -2.44 9.72 7.24
CA ARG A 96 -1.15 9.98 6.62
C ARG A 96 -0.07 9.24 7.41
N VAL A 97 0.89 8.67 6.71
CA VAL A 97 2.09 8.10 7.30
C VAL A 97 3.29 8.83 6.74
N ASP A 98 4.00 9.52 7.60
CA ASP A 98 5.28 10.15 7.29
C ASP A 98 6.42 9.19 7.66
N PHE A 99 7.42 9.09 6.79
CA PHE A 99 8.61 8.26 6.99
C PHE A 99 9.66 9.09 7.76
N GLU A 100 9.64 8.98 9.08
CA GLU A 100 10.48 9.81 9.96
C GLU A 100 11.95 9.42 9.84
N GLY A 101 12.83 10.43 9.68
CA GLY A 101 14.26 10.21 9.49
C GLY A 101 14.65 9.56 8.16
N ALA A 102 13.71 9.41 7.23
CA ALA A 102 13.94 8.92 5.88
C ALA A 102 14.53 10.02 4.98
N ASP A 103 15.21 9.60 3.92
CA ASP A 103 15.61 10.50 2.84
C ASP A 103 14.39 10.95 2.02
N PRO A 104 14.37 12.21 1.53
CA PRO A 104 13.25 12.76 0.76
C PRO A 104 13.26 12.25 -0.69
N VAL A 105 13.23 10.92 -0.87
CA VAL A 105 13.29 10.27 -2.17
C VAL A 105 11.94 10.34 -2.88
N GLU A 106 11.97 10.65 -4.17
CA GLU A 106 10.78 10.55 -5.02
C GLU A 106 10.44 9.07 -5.24
N PRO A 107 9.19 8.64 -5.01
CA PRO A 107 8.79 7.30 -5.38
C PRO A 107 8.92 7.10 -6.89
N VAL A 108 9.22 5.87 -7.31
CA VAL A 108 9.31 5.47 -8.72
C VAL A 108 8.31 4.36 -9.04
N GLY A 109 7.67 4.46 -10.21
CA GLY A 109 6.77 3.42 -10.70
C GLY A 109 7.53 2.27 -11.35
N LEU A 110 7.16 1.03 -11.02
CA LEU A 110 7.72 -0.19 -11.61
C LEU A 110 6.63 -1.02 -12.28
N SER A 111 7.02 -1.84 -13.26
CA SER A 111 6.08 -2.66 -14.05
C SER A 111 4.98 -1.81 -14.72
N PRO A 112 5.34 -0.93 -15.67
CA PRO A 112 4.39 -0.03 -16.31
C PRO A 112 3.36 -0.79 -17.16
N THR A 113 2.14 -0.25 -17.23
CA THR A 113 1.13 -0.71 -18.19
C THR A 113 1.57 -0.45 -19.63
N SER A 114 1.07 -1.25 -20.56
CA SER A 114 1.37 -1.10 -21.99
C SER A 114 0.65 0.09 -22.63
N TYR A 115 -0.38 0.62 -21.97
CA TYR A 115 -1.18 1.75 -22.43
C TYR A 115 -1.25 2.85 -21.36
N PRO A 116 -1.26 4.13 -21.78
CA PRO A 116 -1.54 5.24 -20.89
C PRO A 116 -3.05 5.46 -20.70
N THR A 117 -3.38 6.28 -19.71
CA THR A 117 -4.73 6.78 -19.45
C THR A 117 -4.79 8.29 -19.65
N ASN A 118 -5.87 8.76 -20.27
CA ASN A 118 -6.13 10.19 -20.46
C ASN A 118 -7.26 10.64 -19.51
N PHE A 119 -7.06 11.76 -18.84
CA PHE A 119 -8.03 12.37 -17.93
C PHE A 119 -8.50 13.71 -18.51
N LEU A 120 -9.67 13.68 -19.17
CA LEU A 120 -10.27 14.83 -19.83
C LEU A 120 -11.32 15.50 -18.92
N LYS A 121 -10.86 16.06 -17.80
CA LYS A 121 -11.76 16.62 -16.76
C LYS A 121 -12.14 18.07 -17.07
N GLY A 122 -13.44 18.34 -17.21
CA GLY A 122 -13.98 19.67 -17.47
C GLY A 122 -13.85 20.09 -18.94
N ASN A 123 -14.17 21.37 -19.21
CA ASN A 123 -14.30 21.90 -20.58
C ASN A 123 -13.06 22.66 -21.09
N ASP A 124 -11.96 22.65 -20.33
CA ASP A 124 -10.72 23.34 -20.65
C ASP A 124 -9.65 22.33 -21.09
N PRO A 125 -9.32 22.24 -22.39
CA PRO A 125 -8.34 21.29 -22.91
C PRO A 125 -6.93 21.48 -22.36
N ASP A 126 -6.55 22.70 -21.97
CA ASP A 126 -5.23 22.98 -21.39
C ASP A 126 -5.08 22.37 -19.99
N ARG A 127 -6.20 21.95 -19.38
CA ARG A 127 -6.24 21.26 -18.08
C ARG A 127 -6.41 19.75 -18.20
N TRP A 128 -6.50 19.22 -19.42
CA TRP A 128 -6.55 17.78 -19.63
C TRP A 128 -5.19 17.14 -19.41
N VAL A 129 -5.18 16.02 -18.69
CA VAL A 129 -3.98 15.21 -18.56
C VAL A 129 -4.01 14.11 -19.61
N ILE A 130 -3.00 14.08 -20.47
CA ILE A 130 -2.85 13.07 -21.52
C ILE A 130 -1.62 12.23 -21.21
N GLY A 131 -1.73 10.92 -21.38
CA GLY A 131 -0.56 10.06 -21.35
C GLY A 131 -0.12 9.58 -19.96
N ALA A 132 -0.95 9.76 -18.92
CA ALA A 132 -0.59 9.33 -17.57
C ALA A 132 -0.40 7.81 -17.52
N ARG A 133 0.76 7.37 -17.05
CA ARG A 133 1.11 5.95 -16.99
C ARG A 133 0.66 5.35 -15.67
N SER A 134 0.29 4.07 -15.72
CA SER A 134 0.00 3.27 -14.52
C SER A 134 1.05 2.19 -14.33
N TYR A 135 1.23 1.76 -13.10
CA TYR A 135 2.29 0.87 -12.66
C TYR A 135 1.74 -0.20 -11.73
N GLY A 136 2.27 -1.42 -11.84
CA GLY A 136 1.90 -2.51 -10.93
C GLY A 136 2.49 -2.35 -9.53
N GLN A 137 3.55 -1.55 -9.38
CA GLN A 137 4.28 -1.36 -8.14
C GLN A 137 4.82 0.08 -8.07
N VAL A 138 5.03 0.58 -6.86
CA VAL A 138 5.75 1.83 -6.59
C VAL A 138 6.83 1.56 -5.57
N ARG A 139 8.03 2.12 -5.75
CA ARG A 139 9.16 1.93 -4.84
C ARG A 139 9.73 3.26 -4.41
N TYR A 140 10.04 3.37 -3.12
CA TYR A 140 10.97 4.36 -2.57
C TYR A 140 12.33 3.68 -2.47
N GLU A 141 13.27 4.07 -3.33
CA GLU A 141 14.61 3.51 -3.37
C GLU A 141 15.48 4.19 -2.31
N SER A 142 16.18 3.40 -1.50
CA SER A 142 17.02 3.87 -0.39
C SER A 142 16.29 4.90 0.48
N LEU A 143 15.05 4.57 0.85
CA LEU A 143 14.22 5.44 1.70
C LEU A 143 14.90 5.66 3.07
N TRP A 144 15.55 4.62 3.58
CA TRP A 144 16.63 4.74 4.55
C TRP A 144 17.89 4.07 3.97
N ASP A 145 19.04 4.31 4.58
CA ASP A 145 20.31 3.73 4.13
C ASP A 145 20.24 2.20 4.04
N GLY A 146 20.36 1.65 2.83
CA GLY A 146 20.22 0.22 2.54
C GLY A 146 18.80 -0.36 2.72
N ILE A 147 17.75 0.47 2.76
CA ILE A 147 16.35 0.02 2.93
C ILE A 147 15.43 0.69 1.91
N ASP A 148 14.87 -0.10 0.99
CA ASP A 148 13.79 0.34 0.12
C ASP A 148 12.42 0.07 0.76
N LEU A 149 11.42 0.85 0.36
CA LEU A 149 10.00 0.56 0.63
C LEU A 149 9.26 0.36 -0.69
N GLN A 150 8.64 -0.80 -0.87
CA GLN A 150 7.92 -1.13 -2.09
C GLN A 150 6.44 -1.41 -1.83
N TYR A 151 5.57 -0.69 -2.55
CA TYR A 151 4.13 -0.92 -2.61
C TYR A 151 3.75 -1.75 -3.84
N ARG A 152 2.82 -2.70 -3.66
CA ARG A 152 2.26 -3.53 -4.75
C ARG A 152 0.88 -4.04 -4.41
N PHE A 153 0.12 -4.44 -5.42
CA PHE A 153 -1.10 -5.20 -5.22
C PHE A 153 -0.83 -6.71 -5.30
N GLU A 154 -1.34 -7.46 -4.35
CA GLU A 154 -1.28 -8.92 -4.34
C GLU A 154 -2.67 -9.47 -3.98
N SER A 155 -3.24 -10.30 -4.86
CA SER A 155 -4.60 -10.84 -4.70
C SER A 155 -5.68 -9.77 -4.44
N GLY A 156 -5.56 -8.61 -5.09
CA GLY A 156 -6.48 -7.49 -4.96
C GLY A 156 -6.29 -6.65 -3.69
N MET A 157 -5.32 -6.99 -2.84
CA MET A 157 -5.00 -6.23 -1.62
C MET A 157 -3.73 -5.41 -1.81
N LEU A 158 -3.73 -4.20 -1.28
CA LEU A 158 -2.52 -3.39 -1.19
C LEU A 158 -1.57 -4.03 -0.17
N LYS A 159 -0.31 -4.16 -0.55
CA LYS A 159 0.78 -4.58 0.32
C LYS A 159 1.96 -3.62 0.20
N TYR A 160 2.75 -3.59 1.26
CA TYR A 160 4.08 -2.99 1.22
C TYR A 160 5.11 -3.95 1.82
N ASP A 161 6.33 -3.88 1.31
CA ASP A 161 7.46 -4.69 1.74
C ASP A 161 8.67 -3.75 1.98
N PHE A 162 9.36 -3.89 3.10
CA PHE A 162 10.69 -3.28 3.30
C PHE A 162 11.75 -4.23 2.74
N ILE A 163 12.53 -3.76 1.77
CA ILE A 163 13.61 -4.53 1.17
C ILE A 163 14.91 -4.06 1.80
N VAL A 164 15.43 -4.89 2.70
CA VAL A 164 16.59 -4.57 3.54
C VAL A 164 17.85 -5.19 2.93
N GLU A 165 18.82 -4.36 2.60
CA GLU A 165 20.15 -4.81 2.18
C GLU A 165 20.91 -5.47 3.34
N PRO A 166 21.89 -6.36 3.07
CA PRO A 166 22.72 -6.93 4.11
C PRO A 166 23.35 -5.85 4.99
N PHE A 167 23.26 -6.04 6.31
CA PHE A 167 23.82 -5.16 7.34
C PHE A 167 23.17 -3.77 7.51
N ALA A 168 22.09 -3.47 6.76
CA ALA A 168 21.33 -2.25 6.98
C ALA A 168 20.66 -2.24 8.37
N ASP A 169 20.57 -1.06 8.99
CA ASP A 169 20.04 -0.90 10.34
C ASP A 169 18.51 -0.72 10.31
N ILE A 170 17.78 -1.81 10.58
CA ILE A 170 16.31 -1.80 10.59
C ILE A 170 15.71 -0.87 11.64
N SER A 171 16.48 -0.42 12.65
CA SER A 171 16.00 0.52 13.67
C SER A 171 15.77 1.94 13.13
N GLN A 172 16.24 2.21 11.91
CA GLN A 172 15.98 3.44 11.17
C GLN A 172 14.53 3.55 10.69
N ILE A 173 13.85 2.41 10.48
CA ILE A 173 12.46 2.39 10.00
C ILE A 173 11.54 3.01 11.05
N ARG A 174 11.04 4.22 10.77
CA ARG A 174 10.08 4.92 11.63
C ARG A 174 8.92 5.45 10.80
N MET A 175 7.71 5.06 11.21
CA MET A 175 6.46 5.43 10.55
C MET A 175 5.63 6.26 11.53
N GLN A 176 5.46 7.54 11.23
CA GLN A 176 4.63 8.44 12.00
C GLN A 176 3.24 8.50 11.38
N TYR A 177 2.25 7.94 12.06
CA TYR A 177 0.86 8.02 11.64
C TYR A 177 0.25 9.35 12.11
N GLN A 178 -0.57 9.94 11.26
CA GLN A 178 -1.30 11.18 11.50
C GLN A 178 -2.76 11.02 11.05
N GLY A 179 -3.65 11.86 11.57
CA GLY A 179 -5.09 11.78 11.27
C GLY A 179 -5.85 10.74 12.10
N HIS A 180 -5.25 10.30 13.22
CA HIS A 180 -5.86 9.36 14.17
C HIS A 180 -6.06 10.03 15.54
N ASN A 181 -7.02 9.52 16.31
CA ASN A 181 -7.20 9.82 17.73
C ASN A 181 -6.30 8.93 18.60
N SER A 182 -6.06 7.68 18.20
CA SER A 182 -5.19 6.74 18.94
C SER A 182 -4.59 5.64 18.07
N LEU A 183 -3.44 5.12 18.51
CA LEU A 183 -2.77 3.94 17.96
C LEU A 183 -2.66 2.89 19.06
N LEU A 184 -3.10 1.68 18.76
CA LEU A 184 -3.08 0.55 19.69
C LEU A 184 -2.51 -0.67 18.98
N LEU A 185 -1.75 -1.49 19.70
CA LEU A 185 -1.36 -2.80 19.23
C LEU A 185 -2.29 -3.83 19.85
N ASP A 186 -2.94 -4.65 19.04
CA ASP A 186 -3.62 -5.84 19.54
C ASP A 186 -2.56 -6.90 19.89
N GLU A 187 -2.39 -7.20 21.18
CA GLU A 187 -1.36 -8.14 21.63
C GLU A 187 -1.63 -9.59 21.19
N ALA A 188 -2.88 -9.94 20.88
CA ALA A 188 -3.25 -11.30 20.49
C ALA A 188 -2.99 -11.55 19.00
N THR A 189 -3.28 -10.56 18.14
CA THR A 189 -3.12 -10.70 16.69
C THR A 189 -1.84 -10.06 16.16
N GLY A 190 -1.29 -9.08 16.87
CA GLY A 190 -0.21 -8.21 16.41
C GLY A 190 -0.69 -7.08 15.50
N ASP A 191 -2.00 -6.88 15.36
CA ASP A 191 -2.54 -5.86 14.47
C ASP A 191 -2.37 -4.46 15.07
N LEU A 192 -1.93 -3.51 14.23
CA LEU A 192 -2.00 -2.10 14.56
C LEU A 192 -3.43 -1.59 14.34
N ILE A 193 -4.10 -1.21 15.42
CA ILE A 193 -5.42 -0.61 15.41
C ILE A 193 -5.28 0.92 15.42
N ILE A 194 -5.85 1.56 14.40
CA ILE A 194 -5.91 3.02 14.24
C ILE A 194 -7.36 3.47 14.48
N ARG A 195 -7.58 4.41 15.41
CA ARG A 195 -8.91 4.98 15.73
C ARG A 195 -8.87 6.49 15.72
#